data_AF-A0A953H439-F1
#
_entry.id   AF-A0A953H439-F1
#
_cell.length_a   1.000
_cell.length_b   1.000
_cell.length_c   1.000
_cell.angle_alpha   90.00
_cell.angle_beta   90.00
_cell.angle_gamma   90.00
#
_symmetry.space_group_name_H-M   'P 1'
#
loop_
_entity.id
_entity.type
_entity.pdbx_description
1 polymer ?
#
loop_
_entity_poly.entity_id
_entity_poly.type
_entity_poly.pdbx_seq_one_letter_code
_entity_poly.pdbx_strand_id
1 'polypeptide(L)'
;MVTVSIMRPDPKKTLFENVQELMLRRYGKENQTRFAADTKIRAGGIIRIKSQKANVGIDTLEMIAKEFDLEVWQLLLPGLHLPTSNEVQEPSSQYSIHPAWPFPRVSPEHYARLPAVDKARVEGYVESLVSQMDASQTGSAKNTKRT
;
A
#
# COMPACT_ATOMS: atom_id res chain seq x y z
N MET A 1 -8.54 -13.18 -24.75
CA MET A 1 -8.15 -13.30 -23.33
C MET A 1 -6.91 -12.45 -23.13
N VAL A 2 -7.02 -11.32 -22.41
CA VAL A 2 -5.85 -10.50 -22.06
C VAL A 2 -5.36 -11.00 -20.71
N THR A 3 -4.24 -11.72 -20.71
CA THR A 3 -3.58 -12.14 -19.48
C THR A 3 -2.95 -10.90 -18.86
N VAL A 4 -3.63 -10.29 -17.90
CA VAL A 4 -3.00 -9.26 -17.06
C VAL A 4 -2.05 -10.00 -16.13
N SER A 5 -0.78 -10.10 -16.54
CA SER A 5 0.29 -10.51 -15.64
C SER A 5 0.37 -9.49 -14.52
N ILE A 6 -0.20 -9.81 -13.36
CA ILE A 6 -0.03 -9.01 -12.14
C ILE A 6 1.44 -9.20 -11.73
N MET A 7 2.31 -8.36 -12.28
CA MET A 7 3.72 -8.31 -11.95
C MET A 7 3.82 -7.84 -10.49
N ARG A 8 3.99 -8.80 -9.57
CA ARG A 8 4.16 -8.47 -8.15
C ARG A 8 5.49 -7.75 -7.99
N PRO A 9 5.52 -6.53 -7.43
CA PRO A 9 6.77 -5.82 -7.21
C PRO A 9 7.65 -6.59 -6.23
N ASP A 10 8.95 -6.69 -6.52
CA ASP A 10 9.91 -7.28 -5.60
C ASP A 10 10.06 -6.36 -4.38
N PRO A 11 9.76 -6.82 -3.16
CA PRO A 11 9.84 -6.00 -1.96
C PRO A 11 11.26 -5.51 -1.69
N LYS A 12 12.30 -6.26 -2.06
CA LYS A 12 13.70 -5.85 -1.85
C LYS A 12 14.08 -4.70 -2.77
N LYS A 13 13.66 -4.78 -4.03
CA LYS A 13 13.82 -3.72 -5.01
C LYS A 13 13.04 -2.48 -4.58
N THR A 14 11.78 -2.64 -4.18
CA THR A 14 10.89 -1.57 -3.72
C THR A 14 11.49 -0.84 -2.51
N LEU A 15 11.98 -1.59 -1.52
CA LEU A 15 12.67 -1.01 -0.36
C LEU A 15 13.88 -0.16 -0.78
N PHE A 16 14.71 -0.67 -1.69
CA PHE A 16 15.89 0.07 -2.14
C PHE A 16 15.52 1.35 -2.88
N GLU A 17 14.55 1.29 -3.79
CA GLU A 17 14.06 2.45 -4.53
C GLU A 17 13.52 3.53 -3.59
N ASN A 18 12.73 3.13 -2.60
CA ASN A 18 12.21 4.05 -1.58
C ASN A 18 13.33 4.64 -0.72
N VAL A 19 14.29 3.83 -0.26
CA VAL A 19 15.46 4.31 0.50
C VAL A 19 16.32 5.27 -0.33
N GLN A 20 16.46 5.02 -1.63
CA GLN A 20 17.14 5.93 -2.55
C GLN A 20 16.39 7.25 -2.68
N GLU A 21 15.07 7.22 -2.83
CA GLU A 21 14.23 8.42 -2.88
C GLU A 21 14.35 9.25 -1.58
N LEU A 22 14.37 8.59 -0.42
CA LEU A 22 14.60 9.25 0.88
C LEU A 22 15.94 10.00 0.91
N MET A 23 17.01 9.37 0.39
CA MET A 23 18.33 10.01 0.28
C MET A 23 18.33 11.17 -0.71
N LEU A 24 17.71 11.00 -1.88
CA LEU A 24 17.63 12.04 -2.91
C LEU A 24 16.90 13.28 -2.38
N ARG A 25 15.78 13.11 -1.67
CA ARG A 25 15.03 14.23 -1.10
C ARG A 25 15.75 14.93 0.02
N ARG A 26 16.35 14.19 0.96
CA ARG A 26 17.01 14.79 2.13
C ARG A 26 18.38 15.37 1.81
N TYR A 27 19.13 14.76 0.89
CA TYR A 27 20.54 15.11 0.64
C TYR A 27 20.82 15.64 -0.77
N GLY A 28 19.84 15.61 -1.68
CA GLY A 28 19.99 15.98 -3.08
C GLY A 28 20.75 14.96 -3.95
N LYS A 29 21.27 13.89 -3.34
CA LYS A 29 22.00 12.80 -4.00
C LYS A 29 22.01 11.55 -3.13
N GLU A 30 22.29 10.39 -3.73
CA GLU A 30 22.54 9.17 -2.97
C GLU A 30 23.75 9.38 -2.03
N ASN A 31 23.54 9.21 -0.72
CA ASN A 31 24.60 9.37 0.28
C ASN A 31 24.43 8.36 1.42
N GLN A 32 24.94 7.15 1.20
CA GLN A 32 24.81 6.03 2.12
C GLN A 32 25.50 6.26 3.46
N THR A 33 26.64 6.95 3.48
CA THR A 33 27.39 7.21 4.71
C THR A 33 26.61 8.14 5.64
N ARG A 34 26.03 9.21 5.08
CA ARG A 34 25.20 10.13 5.84
C ARG A 34 23.88 9.47 6.26
N PHE A 35 23.25 8.72 5.35
CA PHE A 35 22.05 7.96 5.65
C PHE A 35 22.27 6.98 6.82
N ALA A 36 23.36 6.20 6.78
CA ALA A 36 23.73 5.28 7.85
C ALA A 36 23.94 5.98 9.21
N ALA A 37 24.54 7.18 9.19
CA ALA A 37 24.76 7.97 10.38
C ALA A 37 23.44 8.50 10.98
N ASP A 38 22.56 9.05 10.14
CA ASP A 38 21.28 9.61 10.55
C ASP A 38 20.34 8.51 11.09
N THR A 39 20.19 7.40 10.35
CA THR A 39 19.33 6.28 10.78
C THR A 39 19.97 5.38 11.84
N LYS A 40 21.23 5.63 12.22
CA LYS A 40 22.03 4.80 13.15
C LYS A 40 22.17 3.33 12.71
N ILE A 41 22.07 3.08 11.40
CA ILE A 41 22.24 1.75 10.82
C ILE A 41 23.72 1.52 10.53
N ARG A 42 24.24 0.36 10.96
CA ARG A 42 25.61 -0.04 10.58
C ARG A 42 25.73 -0.11 9.06
N ALA A 43 26.88 0.29 8.52
CA ALA A 43 27.13 0.31 7.06
C ALA A 43 26.78 -1.01 6.35
N GLY A 44 26.99 -2.17 7.00
CA GLY A 44 26.60 -3.47 6.48
C GLY A 44 25.09 -3.63 6.21
N GLY A 45 24.22 -2.99 7.00
CA GLY A 45 22.77 -2.97 6.77
C GLY A 45 22.39 -2.20 5.50
N ILE A 46 23.02 -1.05 5.28
CA ILE A 46 22.81 -0.24 4.07
C ILE A 46 23.30 -0.96 2.82
N ILE A 47 24.46 -1.62 2.89
CA ILE A 47 24.99 -2.44 1.80
C ILE A 47 24.02 -3.58 1.46
N ARG A 48 23.41 -4.22 2.46
CA ARG A 48 22.41 -5.29 2.25
C ARG A 48 21.17 -4.76 1.55
N ILE A 49 20.64 -3.62 1.98
CA ILE A 49 19.49 -2.95 1.34
C ILE A 49 19.83 -2.66 -0.13
N LYS A 50 20.98 -2.04 -0.41
CA LYS A 50 21.42 -1.75 -1.78
C LYS A 50 21.65 -2.99 -2.64
N SER A 51 22.21 -4.05 -2.05
CA SER A 51 22.51 -5.28 -2.77
C SER A 51 21.26 -6.04 -3.22
N GLN A 52 20.11 -5.82 -2.56
CA GLN A 52 18.84 -6.52 -2.78
C GLN A 52 18.92 -8.06 -2.65
N LYS A 53 20.05 -8.60 -2.18
CA LYS A 53 20.30 -10.05 -2.08
C LYS A 53 20.00 -10.57 -0.68
N ALA A 54 20.45 -9.85 0.35
CA ALA A 54 20.28 -10.24 1.74
C ALA A 54 18.94 -9.79 2.32
N ASN A 55 18.42 -10.55 3.30
CA ASN A 55 17.25 -10.12 4.06
C ASN A 55 17.64 -8.98 5.03
N VAL A 56 16.73 -8.02 5.13
CA VAL A 56 16.81 -6.87 6.03
C VAL A 56 15.88 -7.15 7.19
N GLY A 57 16.38 -7.00 8.42
CA GLY A 57 15.59 -7.24 9.63
C GLY A 57 14.56 -6.12 9.87
N ILE A 58 13.48 -6.45 10.56
CA ILE A 58 12.42 -5.50 10.91
C ILE A 58 12.97 -4.30 11.69
N ASP A 59 13.88 -4.52 12.63
CA ASP A 59 14.54 -3.46 13.41
C ASP A 59 15.25 -2.44 12.52
N THR A 60 15.82 -2.90 11.40
CA THR A 60 16.47 -2.00 10.43
C THR A 60 15.43 -1.16 9.69
N LEU A 61 14.28 -1.73 9.36
CA LEU A 61 13.18 -0.99 8.75
C LEU A 61 12.59 0.02 9.74
N GLU A 62 12.41 -0.35 11.01
CA GLU A 62 11.91 0.54 12.06
C GLU A 62 12.84 1.74 12.28
N MET A 63 14.16 1.54 12.26
CA MET A 63 15.12 2.64 12.36
C MET A 63 15.01 3.63 11.19
N ILE A 64 14.82 3.13 9.96
CA ILE A 64 14.60 4.00 8.79
C ILE A 64 13.26 4.71 8.94
N ALA A 65 12.20 3.96 9.24
CA ALA A 65 10.85 4.48 9.32
C ALA A 65 10.77 5.62 10.35
N LYS A 66 11.33 5.40 11.55
CA LYS A 66 11.42 6.41 12.61
C LYS A 66 12.17 7.68 12.21
N GLU A 67 13.28 7.56 11.49
CA GLU A 67 14.10 8.72 11.09
C GLU A 67 13.41 9.60 10.02
N PHE A 68 12.46 9.03 9.29
CA PHE A 68 11.73 9.70 8.20
C PHE A 68 10.24 9.92 8.52
N ASP A 69 9.83 9.72 9.76
CA ASP A 69 8.43 9.83 10.21
C ASP A 69 7.46 9.00 9.36
N LEU A 70 7.87 7.75 9.13
CA LEU A 70 7.15 6.75 8.35
C LEU A 70 6.81 5.54 9.20
N GLU A 71 5.84 4.77 8.70
CA GLU A 71 5.56 3.42 9.13
C GLU A 71 6.36 2.40 8.31
N VAL A 72 6.68 1.26 8.92
CA VAL A 72 7.49 0.22 8.27
C VAL A 72 6.87 -0.27 6.96
N TRP A 73 5.54 -0.41 6.90
CA TRP A 73 4.85 -0.87 5.70
C TRP A 73 4.96 0.12 4.54
N GLN A 74 5.13 1.42 4.81
CA GLN A 74 5.27 2.46 3.79
C GLN A 74 6.60 2.32 3.04
N LEU A 75 7.65 1.84 3.71
CA LEU A 75 8.94 1.55 3.06
C LEU A 75 8.84 0.48 1.98
N LEU A 76 7.79 -0.34 2.00
CA LEU A 76 7.54 -1.43 1.04
C LEU A 76 6.45 -1.07 0.02
N LEU A 77 5.92 0.15 0.05
CA LEU A 77 4.92 0.62 -0.91
C LEU A 77 5.63 1.02 -2.23
N PRO A 78 5.26 0.44 -3.38
CA PRO A 78 5.78 0.89 -4.67
C PRO A 78 5.39 2.34 -4.94
N GLY A 79 6.36 3.16 -5.34
CA GLY A 79 6.12 4.58 -5.65
C GLY A 79 5.83 5.40 -4.39
N LEU A 80 6.68 5.32 -3.37
CA LEU A 80 6.52 6.09 -2.15
C LEU A 80 6.54 7.61 -2.45
N HIS A 81 5.35 8.22 -2.42
CA HIS A 81 5.18 9.66 -2.50
C HIS A 81 5.17 10.25 -1.09
N LEU A 82 6.35 10.70 -0.62
CA LEU A 82 6.40 11.51 0.59
C LEU A 82 5.76 12.89 0.31
N PRO A 83 4.91 13.42 1.20
CA PRO A 83 4.53 14.83 1.13
C PRO A 83 5.77 15.69 1.35
N THR A 84 6.06 16.60 0.44
CA THR A 84 7.18 17.55 0.58
C THR A 84 6.83 18.46 1.76
N SER A 85 7.74 18.59 2.74
CA SER A 85 7.51 19.19 4.06
C SER A 85 7.19 20.70 4.11
N ASN A 86 6.56 21.27 3.08
CA ASN A 86 6.12 22.66 3.03
C ASN A 86 4.64 22.84 2.68
N GLU A 87 3.85 21.77 2.64
CA GLU A 87 2.40 21.91 2.58
C GLU A 87 1.83 21.66 3.98
N VAL A 88 1.45 22.75 4.65
CA VAL A 88 0.43 22.72 5.70
C VAL A 88 -0.85 22.23 5.02
N GLN A 89 -1.03 20.92 5.00
CA GLN A 89 -2.20 20.30 4.41
C GLN A 89 -3.23 20.07 5.53
N GLU A 90 -4.04 21.10 5.76
CA GLU A 90 -5.42 20.91 6.20
C GLU A 90 -6.10 19.84 5.31
N PRO A 91 -7.00 19.00 5.85
CA PRO A 91 -7.24 17.65 5.36
C PRO A 91 -7.95 17.69 4.01
N SER A 92 -7.19 17.57 2.92
CA SER A 92 -7.73 17.33 1.59
C SER A 92 -8.30 15.91 1.53
N SER A 93 -9.53 15.82 2.02
CA SER A 93 -10.47 14.75 1.83
C SER A 93 -10.58 14.45 0.34
N GLN A 94 -10.22 13.23 -0.07
CA GLN A 94 -10.87 12.51 -1.17
C GLN A 94 -10.33 11.08 -1.23
N TYR A 95 -10.94 10.22 -0.41
CA TYR A 95 -11.04 8.77 -0.61
C TYR A 95 -9.83 7.90 -0.25
N SER A 96 -10.14 6.86 0.52
CA SER A 96 -9.24 6.03 1.31
C SER A 96 -8.24 5.25 0.47
N ILE A 97 -6.94 5.45 0.72
CA ILE A 97 -5.86 4.57 0.26
C ILE A 97 -5.72 3.40 1.26
N HIS A 98 -6.80 2.66 1.51
CA HIS A 98 -6.71 1.44 2.32
C HIS A 98 -6.91 0.21 1.40
N PRO A 99 -5.91 -0.67 1.26
CA PRO A 99 -5.90 -1.72 0.24
C PRO A 99 -7.04 -2.75 0.37
N ALA A 100 -7.67 -2.84 1.54
CA ALA A 100 -8.79 -3.74 1.80
C ALA A 100 -10.15 -3.03 1.96
N TRP A 101 -10.22 -1.70 1.78
CA TRP A 101 -11.46 -0.97 1.99
C TRP A 101 -12.27 -0.88 0.69
N PRO A 102 -13.49 -1.45 0.64
CA PRO A 102 -14.23 -1.62 -0.62
C PRO A 102 -15.02 -0.37 -1.05
N PHE A 103 -15.15 0.64 -0.17
CA PHE A 103 -15.98 1.81 -0.46
C PHE A 103 -15.12 3.01 -0.82
N PRO A 104 -14.94 3.32 -2.11
CA PRO A 104 -14.12 4.47 -2.50
C PRO A 104 -14.74 5.75 -1.95
N ARG A 105 -16.07 5.88 -1.95
CA ARG A 105 -16.76 7.12 -1.57
C ARG A 105 -17.07 7.29 -0.08
N VAL A 106 -16.78 6.29 0.74
CA VAL A 106 -17.09 6.28 2.18
C VAL A 106 -15.78 6.12 2.93
N SER A 107 -15.47 7.03 3.85
CA SER A 107 -14.29 6.87 4.71
C SER A 107 -14.52 5.77 5.76
N PRO A 108 -13.50 4.96 6.12
CA PRO A 108 -13.58 3.96 7.18
C PRO A 108 -14.13 4.50 8.51
N GLU A 109 -13.73 5.71 8.90
CA GLU A 109 -14.19 6.33 10.15
C GLU A 109 -15.71 6.60 10.16
N HIS A 110 -16.24 7.17 9.07
CA HIS A 110 -17.68 7.40 8.94
C HIS A 110 -18.47 6.09 8.98
N TYR A 111 -17.96 5.03 8.33
CA TYR A 111 -18.60 3.72 8.41
C TYR A 111 -18.54 3.14 9.83
N ALA A 112 -17.41 3.29 10.53
CA ALA A 112 -17.25 2.82 11.90
C ALA A 112 -18.27 3.44 12.85
N ARG A 113 -18.65 4.71 12.62
CA ARG A 113 -19.66 5.44 13.40
C ARG A 113 -21.11 5.03 13.12
N LEU A 114 -21.38 4.25 12.06
CA LEU A 114 -22.75 3.84 11.75
C LEU A 114 -23.35 2.93 12.85
N PRO A 115 -24.66 3.06 13.14
CA PRO A 115 -25.39 2.11 13.97
C PRO A 115 -25.30 0.68 13.44
N ALA A 116 -25.39 -0.30 14.35
CA ALA A 116 -25.32 -1.72 13.99
C ALA A 116 -26.39 -2.13 12.95
N VAL A 117 -27.59 -1.55 13.05
CA VAL A 117 -28.69 -1.78 12.12
C VAL A 117 -28.34 -1.35 10.69
N ASP A 118 -27.67 -0.21 10.55
CA ASP A 118 -27.30 0.32 9.23
C ASP A 118 -26.12 -0.46 8.63
N LYS A 119 -25.19 -0.95 9.45
CA LYS A 119 -24.13 -1.87 9.01
C LYS A 119 -24.72 -3.18 8.47
N ALA A 120 -25.71 -3.76 9.17
CA ALA A 120 -26.40 -4.96 8.72
C ALA A 120 -27.15 -4.78 7.38
N ARG A 121 -27.68 -3.57 7.12
CA ARG A 121 -28.30 -3.24 5.82
C ARG A 121 -27.28 -3.24 4.69
N VAL A 122 -26.08 -2.69 4.93
CA VAL A 122 -24.99 -2.69 3.94
C VAL A 122 -24.58 -4.13 3.62
N GLU A 123 -24.40 -4.96 4.65
CA GLU A 123 -24.07 -6.38 4.50
C GLU A 123 -25.13 -7.13 3.67
N GLY A 124 -26.41 -7.03 4.06
CA GLY A 124 -27.49 -7.71 3.33
C GLY A 124 -27.62 -7.24 1.87
N TYR A 125 -27.34 -5.97 1.59
CA TYR A 125 -27.32 -5.47 0.21
C TYR A 125 -26.17 -6.10 -0.60
N VAL A 126 -24.96 -6.17 -0.03
CA VAL A 126 -23.80 -6.82 -0.66
C VAL A 126 -24.09 -8.30 -0.93
N GLU A 127 -24.64 -9.03 0.05
CA GLU A 127 -25.04 -10.43 -0.12
C GLU A 127 -26.06 -10.62 -1.26
N SER A 128 -27.03 -9.70 -1.36
CA SER A 128 -28.03 -9.74 -2.43
C SER A 128 -27.41 -9.55 -3.82
N LEU A 129 -26.40 -8.68 -3.95
CA LEU A 129 -25.70 -8.44 -5.20
C LEU A 129 -24.83 -9.64 -5.60
N VAL A 130 -24.13 -10.25 -4.64
CA VAL A 130 -23.34 -11.47 -4.87
C VAL A 130 -24.26 -12.60 -5.36
N SER A 131 -25.39 -12.80 -4.69
CA SER A 131 -26.38 -13.82 -5.06
C SER A 131 -26.95 -13.60 -6.47
N GLN A 132 -27.24 -12.35 -6.85
CA GLN A 132 -27.72 -12.00 -8.19
C GLN A 132 -26.66 -12.25 -9.28
N MET A 133 -25.39 -11.99 -8.97
CA MET A 133 -24.28 -12.24 -9.88
C MET A 133 -24.12 -13.75 -10.16
N ASP A 134 -24.15 -14.58 -9.11
CA ASP A 134 -24.04 -16.04 -9.23
C ASP A 134 -25.23 -16.65 -9.99
N ALA A 135 -26.44 -16.14 -9.74
CA ALA A 135 -27.64 -16.54 -10.47
C ALA A 135 -27.56 -16.16 -11.97
N SER A 136 -26.99 -15.00 -12.30
CA SER A 136 -26.84 -14.55 -13.69
C SER A 136 -25.79 -15.35 -14.47
N GLN A 137 -24.71 -15.77 -13.81
CA GLN A 137 -23.66 -16.60 -14.42
C GLN A 137 -24.15 -18.04 -14.71
N THR A 138 -25.00 -18.59 -13.84
CA THR A 138 -25.58 -19.93 -14.03
C THR A 138 -26.71 -19.97 -15.08
N GLY A 139 -27.38 -18.85 -15.35
CA GLY A 139 -28.40 -18.72 -16.41
C GLY A 139 -27.81 -18.66 -17.82
N SER A 140 -26.66 -18.00 -18.02
CA SER A 140 -26.01 -17.86 -19.34
C SER A 140 -25.47 -19.20 -19.88
N ALA A 141 -25.02 -20.09 -18.99
CA ALA A 141 -24.51 -21.42 -19.37
C ALA A 141 -25.59 -22.38 -19.93
N LYS A 142 -26.88 -22.11 -19.68
CA LYS A 142 -27.98 -22.99 -20.14
C LYS A 142 -28.53 -22.65 -21.53
N ASN A 143 -28.20 -21.49 -22.10
CA ASN A 143 -28.80 -21.03 -23.36
C ASN A 143 -27.96 -21.30 -24.63
N THR A 144 -26.73 -21.82 -24.49
CA THR A 144 -25.82 -22.14 -25.63
C THR A 144 -25.90 -23.62 -26.08
N LYS A 145 -26.92 -24.36 -25.66
CA LYS A 145 -27.12 -25.79 -26.04
C LYS A 145 -28.42 -26.08 -26.81
N ARG A 146 -29.02 -25.06 -27.44
CA ARG A 146 -30.18 -25.23 -28.33
C ARG A 146 -30.01 -24.43 -29.61
N THR A 147 -29.23 -24.99 -30.53
CA THR A 147 -29.32 -24.81 -31.99
C THR A 147 -28.74 -26.04 -32.64
#